data_AF-A0A356RD97-F1
#
_entry.id   AF-A0A356RD97-F1
#
_cell.length_a   1.000
_cell.length_b   1.000
_cell.length_c   1.000
_cell.angle_alpha   90.00
_cell.angle_beta   90.00
_cell.angle_gamma   90.00
#
_symmetry.space_group_name_H-M   'P 1'
#
loop_
_entity.id
_entity.type
_entity.pdbx_description
1 polymer ?
#
loop_
_entity_poly.entity_id
_entity_poly.type
_entity_poly.pdbx_seq_one_letter_code
_entity_poly.pdbx_strand_id
1 'polypeptide(L)'
;FWRAVGQGMQIQEIPEDYQTFERFNVEYERERFRFTPSNHRVGTATVELFVGWFPRMLAPLVRSAIYTLLEPHLIQAFGFPEPSRLIRWAVPSLMELRAGMLRCLPPRRHPRLRTEMIHPSHPRGYVIEQLGPPE
;
A
#
# COMPACT_ATOMS: atom_id res chain seq x y z
N PHE A 1 17.33 5.03 7.91
CA PHE A 1 16.07 5.80 8.05
C PHE A 1 15.06 5.07 8.94
N TRP A 2 14.47 3.95 8.53
CA TRP A 2 13.41 3.25 9.29
C TRP A 2 13.79 2.84 10.72
N ARG A 3 15.05 2.42 10.97
CA ARG A 3 15.55 2.17 12.33
C ARG A 3 15.45 3.41 13.24
N ALA A 4 15.82 4.58 12.72
CA ALA A 4 15.75 5.83 13.49
C ALA A 4 14.30 6.23 13.79
N VAL A 5 13.37 5.97 12.86
CA VAL A 5 11.93 6.15 13.09
C VAL A 5 11.46 5.24 14.23
N GLY A 6 11.82 3.95 14.20
CA GLY A 6 11.46 3.01 15.26
C GLY A 6 12.06 3.36 16.62
N GLN A 7 13.31 3.83 16.66
CA GLN A 7 13.95 4.33 17.87
C GLN A 7 13.20 5.54 18.45
N GLY A 8 12.73 6.46 17.58
CA GLY A 8 11.88 7.58 17.98
C GLY A 8 10.51 7.15 18.54
N MET A 9 10.01 5.98 18.12
CA MET A 9 8.80 5.35 18.65
C MET A 9 9.05 4.50 19.91
N GLN A 10 10.27 4.52 20.46
CA GLN A 10 10.69 3.71 21.61
C GLN A 10 10.56 2.18 21.40
N ILE A 11 10.60 1.72 20.14
CA ILE A 11 10.64 0.29 19.82
C ILE A 11 12.03 -0.23 20.16
N GLN A 12 12.08 -1.23 21.03
CA GLN A 12 13.32 -1.84 21.50
C GLN A 12 13.78 -2.95 20.55
N GLU A 13 15.05 -3.32 20.64
CA GLU A 13 15.61 -4.51 19.95
C GLU A 13 15.46 -4.50 18.42
N ILE A 14 15.49 -3.31 17.80
CA ILE A 14 15.40 -3.20 16.34
C ILE A 14 16.70 -3.74 15.71
N PRO A 15 16.63 -4.75 14.81
CA PRO A 15 17.81 -5.27 14.13
C PRO A 15 18.60 -4.20 13.38
N GLU A 16 19.94 -4.31 13.42
CA GLU A 16 20.83 -3.32 12.79
C GLU A 16 21.10 -3.60 11.31
N ASP A 17 21.05 -4.87 10.93
CA ASP A 17 21.33 -5.36 9.58
C ASP A 17 20.04 -5.73 8.83
N TYR A 18 20.04 -5.47 7.51
CA TYR A 18 18.90 -5.76 6.66
C TYR A 18 18.53 -7.24 6.64
N GLN A 19 19.50 -8.16 6.54
CA GLN A 19 19.21 -9.59 6.47
C GLN A 19 18.59 -10.11 7.77
N THR A 20 19.03 -9.55 8.90
CA THR A 20 18.45 -9.90 10.21
C THR A 20 17.03 -9.36 10.33
N PHE A 21 16.78 -8.14 9.83
CA PHE A 21 15.44 -7.56 9.80
C PHE A 21 14.48 -8.34 8.88
N GLU A 22 14.94 -8.72 7.69
CA GLU A 22 14.18 -9.51 6.72
C GLU A 22 13.82 -10.88 7.30
N ARG A 23 14.78 -11.59 7.90
CA ARG A 23 14.54 -12.88 8.57
C ARG A 23 13.51 -12.74 9.68
N PHE A 24 13.67 -11.74 10.54
CA PHE A 24 12.71 -11.46 11.62
C PHE A 24 11.30 -11.23 11.06
N ASN A 25 11.15 -10.45 9.97
CA ASN A 25 9.85 -10.21 9.37
C ASN A 25 9.23 -11.52 8.84
N VAL A 26 9.98 -12.29 8.05
CA VAL A 26 9.48 -13.56 7.47
C VAL A 26 9.07 -14.56 8.56
N GLU A 27 9.85 -14.68 9.63
CA GLU A 27 9.54 -15.56 10.76
C GLU A 27 8.27 -15.09 11.49
N TYR A 28 8.17 -13.79 11.76
CA TYR A 28 7.01 -13.19 12.41
C TYR A 28 5.73 -13.37 11.58
N GLU A 29 5.78 -13.09 10.28
CA GLU A 29 4.66 -13.29 9.35
C GLU A 29 4.20 -14.75 9.37
N ARG A 30 5.14 -15.69 9.22
CA ARG A 30 4.83 -17.12 9.23
C ARG A 30 4.18 -17.59 10.54
N GLU A 31 4.62 -17.09 11.68
CA GLU A 31 4.12 -17.53 12.98
C GLU A 31 2.78 -16.91 13.35
N ARG A 32 2.60 -15.62 13.01
CA ARG A 32 1.52 -14.77 13.54
C ARG A 32 0.44 -14.44 12.53
N PHE A 33 0.73 -14.43 11.23
CA PHE A 33 -0.28 -14.08 10.23
C PHE A 33 -1.22 -15.26 10.02
N ARG A 34 -2.37 -15.18 10.70
CA ARG A 34 -3.44 -16.17 10.64
C ARG A 34 -4.76 -15.48 10.41
N PHE A 35 -5.70 -16.24 9.85
CA PHE A 35 -7.05 -15.76 9.68
C PHE A 35 -7.70 -15.38 11.01
N THR A 36 -8.23 -14.16 11.08
CA THR A 36 -9.13 -13.74 12.14
C THR A 36 -10.28 -12.90 11.56
N PRO A 37 -11.50 -13.00 12.11
CA PRO A 37 -12.63 -12.21 11.65
C PRO A 37 -12.39 -10.69 11.77
N SER A 38 -11.61 -10.24 12.75
CA SER A 38 -11.20 -8.83 12.88
C SER A 38 -10.33 -8.37 11.72
N ASN A 39 -9.32 -9.18 11.36
CA ASN A 39 -8.41 -8.83 10.27
C ASN A 39 -9.16 -8.79 8.93
N HIS A 40 -10.05 -9.75 8.68
CA HIS A 40 -10.89 -9.73 7.48
C HIS A 40 -11.71 -8.43 7.40
N ARG A 41 -12.40 -8.03 8.48
CA ARG A 41 -13.20 -6.78 8.50
C ARG A 41 -12.37 -5.54 8.20
N VAL A 42 -11.22 -5.39 8.86
CA VAL A 42 -10.33 -4.24 8.66
C VAL A 42 -9.74 -4.24 7.26
N GLY A 43 -9.33 -5.41 6.78
CA GLY A 43 -8.83 -5.60 5.42
C GLY A 43 -9.89 -5.23 4.38
N THR A 44 -11.12 -5.74 4.50
CA THR A 44 -12.22 -5.43 3.59
C THR A 44 -12.52 -3.93 3.59
N ALA A 45 -12.59 -3.28 4.76
CA ALA A 45 -12.81 -1.83 4.83
C ALA A 45 -11.71 -1.04 4.11
N THR A 46 -10.46 -1.48 4.22
CA THR A 46 -9.32 -0.87 3.53
C THR A 46 -9.41 -1.06 2.02
N VAL A 47 -9.75 -2.27 1.56
CA VAL A 47 -9.96 -2.56 0.13
C VAL A 47 -11.09 -1.70 -0.45
N GLU A 48 -12.21 -1.61 0.24
CA GLU A 48 -13.36 -0.80 -0.21
C GLU A 48 -13.04 0.69 -0.24
N LEU A 49 -12.22 1.19 0.68
CA LEU A 49 -11.72 2.56 0.65
C LEU A 49 -10.90 2.83 -0.62
N PHE A 50 -9.99 1.94 -0.99
CA PHE A 50 -9.21 2.06 -2.23
C PHE A 50 -10.10 1.96 -3.48
N VAL A 51 -11.07 1.04 -3.47
CA VAL A 51 -12.03 0.87 -4.57
C VAL A 51 -12.88 2.13 -4.75
N GLY A 52 -13.25 2.81 -3.66
CA GLY A 52 -14.03 4.04 -3.67
C GLY A 52 -13.35 5.21 -4.38
N TRP A 53 -12.05 5.14 -4.65
CA TRP A 53 -11.32 6.15 -5.43
C TRP A 53 -11.50 6.00 -6.95
N PHE A 54 -12.09 4.88 -7.40
CA PHE A 54 -12.28 4.58 -8.82
C PHE A 54 -13.78 4.57 -9.20
N PRO A 55 -14.11 4.78 -10.49
CA PRO A 55 -15.47 4.60 -10.98
C PRO A 55 -16.01 3.20 -10.66
N ARG A 56 -17.30 3.11 -10.29
CA ARG A 56 -17.95 1.86 -9.85
C ARG A 56 -17.78 0.69 -10.83
N MET A 57 -17.72 0.97 -12.12
CA MET A 57 -17.53 -0.05 -13.17
C MET A 57 -16.18 -0.78 -13.07
N LEU A 58 -15.14 -0.12 -12.55
CA LEU A 58 -13.81 -0.70 -12.40
C LEU A 58 -13.60 -1.42 -11.05
N ALA A 59 -14.58 -1.35 -10.14
CA ALA A 59 -14.48 -1.92 -8.81
C ALA A 59 -14.02 -3.40 -8.75
N PRO A 60 -14.55 -4.34 -9.55
CA PRO A 60 -14.09 -5.74 -9.49
C PRO A 60 -12.63 -5.90 -9.97
N LEU A 61 -12.21 -5.10 -10.96
CA LEU A 61 -10.83 -5.10 -11.45
C LEU A 61 -9.88 -4.57 -10.39
N VAL A 62 -10.24 -3.46 -9.73
CA VAL A 62 -9.45 -2.84 -8.68
C VAL A 62 -9.31 -3.77 -7.48
N ARG A 63 -10.38 -4.44 -7.03
CA ARG A 63 -10.30 -5.45 -5.95
C ARG A 63 -9.32 -6.57 -6.30
N SER A 64 -9.44 -7.12 -7.51
CA SER A 64 -8.56 -8.19 -7.98
C SER A 64 -7.10 -7.74 -8.06
N ALA A 65 -6.86 -6.51 -8.53
CA ALA A 65 -5.52 -5.93 -8.61
C ALA A 65 -4.92 -5.68 -7.21
N ILE A 66 -5.73 -5.23 -6.24
CA ILE A 66 -5.30 -5.12 -4.85
C ILE A 66 -4.87 -6.50 -4.35
N TYR A 67 -5.70 -7.53 -4.51
CA TYR A 67 -5.37 -8.89 -4.05
C TYR A 67 -4.09 -9.44 -4.68
N THR A 68 -3.78 -9.13 -5.94
CA THR A 68 -2.50 -9.58 -6.53
C THR A 68 -1.26 -8.88 -5.98
N LEU A 69 -1.41 -7.72 -5.36
CA LEU A 69 -0.31 -7.01 -4.71
C LEU A 69 -0.02 -7.58 -3.31
N LEU A 70 -0.96 -8.32 -2.71
CA LEU A 70 -0.72 -9.03 -1.45
C LEU A 70 -0.01 -10.36 -1.70
N GLU A 71 0.86 -10.72 -0.76
CA GLU A 71 1.47 -12.04 -0.77
C GLU A 71 0.43 -13.16 -0.51
N PRO A 72 0.65 -14.39 -1.01
CA PRO A 72 -0.30 -15.50 -0.85
C PRO A 72 -0.68 -15.77 0.61
N HIS A 73 0.30 -15.72 1.52
CA HIS A 73 0.06 -15.97 2.93
C HIS A 73 -0.81 -14.87 3.57
N LEU A 74 -0.67 -13.62 3.12
CA LEU A 74 -1.50 -12.49 3.54
C LEU A 74 -2.94 -12.61 3.04
N ILE A 75 -3.14 -13.02 1.78
CA ILE A 75 -4.48 -13.29 1.23
C ILE A 75 -5.21 -14.30 2.11
N GLN A 76 -4.53 -15.38 2.52
CA GLN A 76 -5.08 -16.39 3.41
C GLN A 76 -5.33 -15.84 4.83
N ALA A 77 -4.41 -15.04 5.37
CA ALA A 77 -4.56 -14.41 6.69
C ALA A 77 -5.71 -13.38 6.74
N PHE A 78 -6.06 -12.75 5.62
CA PHE A 78 -7.25 -11.91 5.51
C PHE A 78 -8.51 -12.70 5.17
N GLY A 79 -8.41 -13.89 4.57
CA GLY A 79 -9.55 -14.65 4.06
C GLY A 79 -10.11 -14.07 2.76
N PHE A 80 -9.25 -13.41 1.97
CA PHE A 80 -9.63 -12.86 0.67
C PHE A 80 -9.65 -13.93 -0.42
N PRO A 81 -10.44 -13.73 -1.50
CA PRO A 81 -10.43 -14.65 -2.62
C PRO A 81 -9.06 -14.64 -3.32
N GLU A 82 -8.55 -15.82 -3.65
CA GLU A 82 -7.30 -15.92 -4.39
C GLU A 82 -7.45 -15.28 -5.77
N PRO A 83 -6.53 -14.37 -6.16
CA PRO A 83 -6.58 -13.75 -7.46
C PRO A 83 -6.26 -14.79 -8.54
N SER A 84 -6.90 -14.66 -9.70
CA SER A 84 -6.65 -15.56 -10.82
C SER A 84 -5.19 -15.49 -11.27
N ARG A 85 -4.64 -16.62 -11.72
CA ARG A 85 -3.25 -16.72 -12.22
C ARG A 85 -2.96 -15.70 -13.33
N LEU A 86 -3.97 -15.39 -14.15
CA LEU A 86 -3.88 -14.39 -15.22
C LEU A 86 -3.60 -12.99 -14.69
N ILE A 87 -4.33 -12.52 -13.68
CA ILE A 87 -4.15 -11.18 -13.13
C ILE A 87 -2.79 -11.11 -12.38
N ARG A 88 -2.42 -12.19 -11.68
CA ARG A 88 -1.15 -12.27 -10.96
C ARG A 88 0.07 -12.12 -11.88
N TRP A 89 -0.04 -12.59 -13.12
CA TRP A 89 0.99 -12.39 -14.14
C TRP A 89 0.83 -11.05 -14.87
N ALA A 90 -0.40 -10.63 -15.19
CA ALA A 90 -0.65 -9.42 -15.97
C ALA A 90 -0.23 -8.13 -15.25
N VAL A 91 -0.41 -8.04 -13.92
CA VAL A 91 -0.07 -6.84 -13.14
C VAL A 91 1.43 -6.50 -13.21
N PRO A 92 2.37 -7.41 -12.87
CA PRO A 92 3.80 -7.11 -13.00
C PRO A 92 4.20 -6.85 -14.45
N SER A 93 3.68 -7.62 -15.42
CA SER A 93 3.99 -7.39 -16.84
C SER A 93 3.53 -6.01 -17.33
N LEU A 94 2.35 -5.54 -16.89
CA LEU A 94 1.87 -4.19 -17.22
C LEU A 94 2.74 -3.10 -16.58
N MET A 95 3.22 -3.31 -15.35
CA MET A 95 4.14 -2.39 -14.68
C MET A 95 5.49 -2.31 -15.41
N GLU A 96 6.05 -3.44 -15.84
CA GLU A 96 7.28 -3.50 -16.64
C GLU A 96 7.12 -2.84 -18.01
N LEU A 97 6.02 -3.13 -18.70
CA LEU A 97 5.68 -2.49 -19.97
C LEU A 97 5.58 -0.96 -19.80
N ARG A 98 4.87 -0.52 -18.76
CA ARG A 98 4.75 0.90 -18.42
C ARG A 98 6.11 1.51 -18.11
N ALA A 99 6.97 0.82 -17.36
CA ALA A 99 8.32 1.28 -17.07
C ALA A 99 9.15 1.44 -18.35
N GLY A 100 9.05 0.48 -19.28
CA GLY A 100 9.66 0.56 -20.61
C GLY A 100 9.15 1.75 -21.42
N MET A 101 7.84 1.96 -21.48
CA MET A 101 7.23 3.12 -22.15
C MET A 101 7.67 4.45 -21.53
N LEU A 102 7.74 4.52 -20.21
CA LEU A 102 8.17 5.74 -19.50
C LEU A 102 9.65 6.06 -19.74
N ARG A 103 10.51 5.08 -20.02
CA ARG A 103 11.91 5.33 -20.38
C ARG A 103 12.07 6.06 -21.71
N CYS A 104 11.10 5.94 -22.62
CA CYS A 104 11.10 6.64 -23.90
C CYS A 104 10.50 8.06 -23.83
N LEU A 105 9.84 8.41 -22.72
CA LEU A 105 9.24 9.73 -22.53
C LEU A 105 10.26 10.70 -21.92
N PRO A 106 10.17 12.01 -22.23
CA PRO A 106 11.07 13.00 -21.66
C PRO A 106 10.97 13.02 -20.12
N PRO A 107 12.08 13.31 -19.41
CA PRO A 107 12.07 13.39 -17.95
C PRO A 107 11.08 14.47 -17.49
N ARG A 108 10.39 14.20 -16.38
CA ARG A 108 9.44 15.15 -15.79
C ARG A 108 10.17 16.45 -15.44
N ARG A 109 9.73 17.56 -16.02
CA ARG A 109 10.29 18.90 -15.76
C ARG A 109 9.68 19.59 -14.54
N HIS A 110 8.49 19.15 -14.10
CA HIS A 110 7.81 19.71 -12.94
C HIS A 110 7.51 18.60 -11.91
N PRO A 111 7.76 18.84 -10.62
CA PRO A 111 7.40 17.91 -9.56
C PRO A 111 5.89 17.81 -9.44
N ARG A 112 5.37 16.60 -9.18
CA ARG A 112 3.95 16.40 -8.86
C ARG A 112 3.81 16.44 -7.34
N LEU A 113 3.48 17.60 -6.78
CA LEU A 113 3.35 17.80 -5.34
C LEU A 113 1.97 17.31 -4.86
N ARG A 114 1.95 16.49 -3.82
CA ARG A 114 0.69 16.02 -3.20
C ARG A 114 -0.06 17.15 -2.50
N THR A 115 0.65 18.14 -2.00
CA THR A 115 0.10 19.32 -1.30
C THR A 115 -0.73 20.22 -2.22
N GLU A 116 -0.44 20.20 -3.52
CA GLU A 116 -1.17 20.99 -4.53
C GLU A 116 -2.40 20.26 -5.10
N MET A 117 -2.64 19.01 -4.67
CA MET A 117 -3.80 18.25 -5.13
C MET A 117 -5.07 18.69 -4.41
N ILE A 118 -6.17 18.79 -5.16
CA ILE A 118 -7.49 19.03 -4.59
C ILE A 118 -7.91 17.78 -3.80
N HIS A 119 -8.11 17.96 -2.49
CA HIS A 119 -8.60 16.92 -1.60
C HIS A 119 -10.07 17.19 -1.24
N PRO A 120 -10.93 16.16 -1.22
CA PRO A 120 -12.34 16.34 -0.83
C PRO A 120 -12.53 16.95 0.57
N SER A 121 -11.61 16.66 1.50
CA SER A 121 -11.62 17.24 2.86
C SER A 121 -11.22 18.72 2.88
N HIS A 122 -10.48 19.19 1.88
CA HIS A 122 -9.97 20.55 1.77
C HIS A 122 -10.17 21.05 0.32
N PRO A 123 -11.43 21.27 -0.10
CA PRO A 123 -11.75 21.59 -1.50
C PRO A 123 -11.22 22.95 -1.93
N ARG A 124 -10.97 23.85 -0.97
CA ARG A 124 -10.35 25.17 -1.19
C ARG A 124 -8.83 25.16 -0.99
N GLY A 125 -8.21 23.99 -0.85
CA GLY A 125 -6.81 23.84 -0.46
C GLY A 125 -6.61 24.01 1.05
N TYR A 126 -5.36 23.91 1.48
CA TYR A 126 -4.93 24.14 2.85
C TYR A 126 -3.50 24.69 2.88
N VAL A 127 -3.17 25.40 3.95
CA VAL A 127 -1.82 25.88 4.27
C VAL A 127 -1.30 24.98 5.39
N ILE A 128 -0.12 24.39 5.20
CA ILE A 128 0.41 23.35 6.12
C ILE A 128 0.55 23.92 7.54
N GLU A 129 0.97 25.18 7.64
CA GLU A 129 1.16 25.94 8.87
C GLU A 129 -0.15 26.18 9.65
N GLN A 130 -1.30 26.04 8.99
CA GLN A 130 -2.63 26.20 9.60
C GLN A 130 -3.27 24.85 9.96
N LEU A 131 -2.59 23.73 9.70
CA LEU A 131 -3.05 22.40 10.06
C LEU A 131 -2.55 22.02 11.45
N GLY A 132 -3.47 21.86 12.38
CA GLY A 132 -3.18 21.44 13.75
C GLY A 132 -4.35 21.75 14.68
N PRO A 133 -4.34 21.22 15.92
CA PRO A 133 -5.24 21.72 16.94
C PRO A 133 -5.01 23.22 17.18
N PRO A 134 -6.06 24.03 17.43
CA PRO A 134 -5.86 25.41 17.85
C PRO A 134 -5.04 25.41 19.15
N GLU A 135 -4.07 26.32 19.24
CA GLU A 135 -3.36 26.61 20.49
C GLU A 135 -4.33 27.06 21.61
#